data_AF-A0A6A7B0R9-F1
#
_entry.id   AF-A0A6A7B0R9-F1
#
_cell.length_a   1.000
_cell.length_b   1.000
_cell.length_c   1.000
_cell.angle_alpha   90.00
_cell.angle_beta   90.00
_cell.angle_gamma   90.00
#
_symmetry.space_group_name_H-M   'P 1'
#
loop_
_entity.id
_entity.type
_entity.pdbx_description
1 polymer ?
#
loop_
_entity_poly.entity_id
_entity_poly.type
_entity_poly.pdbx_seq_one_letter_code
_entity_poly.pdbx_strand_id
1 'polypeptide(L)'
;MSSHEKLSAAANDRKARLAQLKSLKRKQAPTSDEPEAADSPSLQLQAETSDAIVRAEADTPSVATTYLSGRNYDPTTRNVKLGFDNLPISDPTNTLEYKAQQLALETKAQQEAEKAEDKGLDLFKLQPKKPNWDLKRDLEQKMKSLDVQTENAIAKLVRERVEAQKAIQDEDVS
;
A
#
# COMPACT_ATOMS: atom_id res chain seq x y z
N MET A 1 2.21 16.28 -33.54
CA MET A 1 2.77 17.24 -32.55
C MET A 1 2.35 16.76 -31.17
N SER A 2 3.24 16.04 -30.49
CA SER A 2 2.94 15.16 -29.36
C SER A 2 2.47 15.95 -28.13
N SER A 3 1.42 15.49 -27.45
CA SER A 3 0.88 16.12 -26.22
C SER A 3 1.96 16.31 -25.14
N HIS A 4 2.92 15.38 -25.07
CA HIS A 4 4.03 15.42 -24.13
C HIS A 4 4.97 16.61 -24.37
N GLU A 5 5.20 16.96 -25.64
CA GLU A 5 6.03 18.12 -25.99
C GLU A 5 5.36 19.42 -25.53
N LYS A 6 4.03 19.54 -25.73
CA LYS A 6 3.26 20.69 -25.25
C LYS A 6 3.29 20.85 -23.73
N LEU A 7 3.15 19.74 -22.99
CA LEU A 7 3.22 19.75 -21.52
C LEU A 7 4.63 20.11 -21.03
N SER A 8 5.67 19.56 -21.67
CA SER A 8 7.06 19.88 -21.33
C SER A 8 7.41 21.36 -21.59
N ALA A 9 6.91 21.93 -22.69
CA ALA A 9 7.08 23.34 -23.03
C ALA A 9 6.40 24.26 -21.98
N ALA A 10 5.17 23.92 -21.57
CA ALA A 10 4.44 24.66 -20.55
C ALA A 10 5.12 24.62 -19.17
N ALA A 11 5.71 23.47 -18.80
CA ALA A 11 6.46 23.33 -17.55
C ALA A 11 7.73 24.20 -17.54
N ASN A 12 8.44 24.23 -18.67
CA ASN A 12 9.63 25.07 -18.83
C ASN A 12 9.30 26.58 -18.78
N ASP A 13 8.19 27.00 -19.39
CA ASP A 13 7.74 28.40 -19.35
C ASP A 13 7.36 28.84 -17.93
N ARG A 14 6.66 27.97 -17.16
CA ARG A 14 6.35 28.24 -15.74
C ARG A 14 7.62 28.37 -14.90
N LYS A 15 8.61 27.50 -15.12
CA LYS A 15 9.90 27.54 -14.40
C LYS A 15 10.65 28.84 -14.70
N ALA A 16 10.65 29.30 -15.95
CA ALA A 16 11.26 30.57 -16.34
C ALA A 16 10.58 31.77 -15.67
N ARG A 17 9.23 31.82 -15.67
CA ARG A 17 8.47 32.87 -14.96
C ARG A 17 8.79 32.90 -13.46
N LEU A 18 8.83 31.75 -12.80
CA LEU A 18 9.14 31.70 -11.37
C LEU A 18 10.58 32.14 -11.06
N ALA A 19 11.54 31.82 -11.93
CA ALA A 19 12.91 32.29 -11.79
C ALA A 19 13.01 33.82 -11.91
N GLN A 20 12.30 34.42 -12.85
CA GLN A 20 12.20 35.88 -13.00
C GLN A 20 11.60 36.52 -11.74
N LEU A 21 10.49 35.99 -11.23
CA LEU A 21 9.84 36.49 -10.01
C LEU A 21 10.72 36.32 -8.76
N LYS A 22 11.49 35.25 -8.67
CA LYS A 22 12.45 35.02 -7.56
C LYS A 22 13.62 36.02 -7.60
N SER A 23 14.02 36.49 -8.78
CA SER A 23 15.06 37.53 -8.92
C SER A 23 14.58 38.93 -8.54
N LEU A 24 13.29 39.22 -8.76
CA LEU A 24 12.66 40.51 -8.42
C LEU A 24 12.55 40.73 -6.90
N LYS A 25 12.25 39.68 -6.12
CA LYS A 25 12.20 39.77 -4.65
C LYS A 25 13.54 40.11 -3.98
N ARG A 26 14.67 39.97 -4.69
CA ARG A 26 16.02 40.25 -4.15
C ARG A 26 16.60 41.60 -4.60
N LYS A 27 15.89 42.36 -5.45
CA LYS A 27 16.35 43.67 -5.95
C LYS A 27 15.61 44.87 -5.37
N GLN A 28 14.77 44.66 -4.35
CA GLN A 28 14.40 45.73 -3.43
C GLN A 28 15.47 45.82 -2.33
N ALA A 29 16.28 46.87 -2.41
CA ALA A 29 17.33 47.20 -1.46
C ALA A 29 16.73 47.72 -0.13
N PRO A 30 17.49 47.68 0.98
CA PRO A 30 16.98 47.80 2.34
C PRO A 30 16.83 49.26 2.74
N THR A 31 15.67 49.63 3.28
CA THR A 31 15.53 50.83 4.09
C THR A 31 15.67 50.41 5.55
N SER A 32 16.78 50.84 6.14
CA SER A 32 17.12 50.79 7.56
C SER A 32 16.14 51.61 8.41
N ASP A 33 15.59 50.99 9.46
CA ASP A 33 15.50 51.51 10.84
C ASP A 33 15.10 50.37 11.81
N GLU A 34 15.75 50.34 12.97
CA GLU A 34 15.90 49.33 14.06
C GLU A 34 14.64 48.68 14.74
N PRO A 35 14.75 47.88 15.84
CA PRO A 35 15.47 46.60 16.05
C PRO A 35 14.58 45.48 16.67
N GLU A 36 15.13 44.25 16.70
CA GLU A 36 14.77 43.10 17.58
C GLU A 36 13.32 42.58 17.61
N ALA A 37 13.08 41.41 16.99
CA ALA A 37 12.29 40.33 17.60
C ALA A 37 12.31 39.05 16.74
N ALA A 38 12.92 38.01 17.30
CA ALA A 38 12.59 36.60 17.22
C ALA A 38 12.37 35.94 15.84
N ASP A 39 13.27 35.00 15.56
CA ASP A 39 13.08 33.87 14.65
C ASP A 39 11.65 33.31 14.70
N SER A 40 11.00 33.30 13.54
CA SER A 40 9.82 32.48 13.27
C SER A 40 9.91 31.95 11.84
N PRO A 41 10.41 30.72 11.62
CA PRO A 41 10.16 30.03 10.38
C PRO A 41 8.81 29.32 10.53
N SER A 42 7.76 29.87 9.94
CA SER A 42 6.51 29.13 9.77
C SER A 42 6.23 28.93 8.29
N LEU A 43 5.78 27.73 7.99
CA LEU A 43 5.28 27.19 6.71
C LEU A 43 6.30 26.50 5.80
N GLN A 44 7.03 25.52 6.35
CA GLN A 44 7.24 24.27 5.60
C GLN A 44 6.00 23.40 5.79
N LEU A 45 5.32 23.09 4.67
CA LEU A 45 4.29 22.06 4.59
C LEU A 45 4.86 20.73 5.11
N GLN A 46 4.48 20.38 6.33
CA GLN A 46 4.65 19.06 6.89
C GLN A 46 3.55 18.15 6.32
N ALA A 47 3.90 17.43 5.25
CA ALA A 47 3.25 16.19 4.91
C ALA A 47 3.68 15.13 5.95
N GLU A 48 3.18 15.28 7.18
CA GLU A 48 3.31 14.26 8.22
C GLU A 48 2.12 13.33 8.02
N THR A 49 2.34 12.34 7.16
CA THR A 49 1.49 11.15 7.13
C THR A 49 1.40 10.61 8.55
N SER A 50 0.17 10.35 8.98
CA SER A 50 -0.21 9.92 10.32
C SER A 50 0.48 8.61 10.72
N ASP A 51 1.70 8.69 11.26
CA ASP A 51 2.41 7.58 11.88
C ASP A 51 2.37 7.75 13.41
N ALA A 52 1.16 7.63 13.95
CA ALA A 52 0.90 7.73 15.40
C ALA A 52 0.45 6.39 16.00
N ILE A 53 0.90 5.25 15.47
CA ILE A 53 0.49 3.92 15.98
C ILE A 53 1.65 3.07 16.51
N VAL A 54 2.92 3.40 16.26
CA VAL A 54 4.03 2.59 16.80
C VAL A 54 5.08 3.48 17.45
N ARG A 55 4.89 3.82 18.72
CA ARG A 55 5.99 4.29 19.57
C ARG A 55 5.98 3.54 20.89
N ALA A 56 6.51 2.33 20.84
CA ALA A 56 6.95 1.58 22.01
C ALA A 56 8.48 1.67 22.06
N GLU A 57 9.03 2.81 22.47
CA GLU A 57 10.45 2.90 22.88
C GLU A 57 10.65 4.08 23.84
N ALA A 58 11.31 3.76 24.95
CA ALA A 58 12.03 4.61 25.91
C ALA A 58 11.24 5.50 26.91
N ASP A 59 11.54 5.22 28.19
CA ASP A 59 11.22 5.93 29.44
C ASP A 59 11.65 7.41 29.47
N THR A 60 11.11 8.22 28.55
CA THR A 60 11.21 9.67 28.61
C THR A 60 9.84 10.23 28.97
N PRO A 61 9.72 11.14 29.96
CA PRO A 61 8.43 11.70 30.33
C PRO A 61 7.89 12.52 29.16
N SER A 62 6.99 11.92 28.39
CA SER A 62 6.34 12.55 27.26
C SER A 62 5.39 13.64 27.74
N VAL A 63 5.34 14.76 27.02
CA VAL A 63 4.36 15.83 27.20
C VAL A 63 2.94 15.25 27.27
N ALA A 64 2.65 14.19 26.50
CA ALA A 64 1.38 13.50 26.52
C ALA A 64 1.02 12.91 27.89
N THR A 65 1.96 12.32 28.64
CA THR A 65 1.67 11.80 30.00
C THR A 65 1.39 12.89 31.02
N THR A 66 1.93 14.10 30.81
CA THR A 66 1.70 15.26 31.69
C THR A 66 0.33 15.90 31.46
N TYR A 67 -0.12 15.98 30.19
CA TYR A 67 -1.34 16.70 29.82
C TYR A 67 -2.55 15.81 29.49
N LEU A 68 -2.32 14.54 29.16
CA LEU A 68 -3.37 13.55 28.89
C LEU A 68 -3.42 12.53 30.03
N SER A 69 -3.80 13.00 31.22
CA SER A 69 -4.15 12.09 32.31
C SER A 69 -5.46 11.38 31.95
N GLY A 70 -5.37 10.15 31.45
CA GLY A 70 -6.56 9.32 31.24
C GLY A 70 -7.32 9.21 32.56
N ARG A 71 -8.47 9.89 32.67
CA ARG A 71 -9.23 9.98 33.93
C ARG A 71 -9.52 8.59 34.50
N ASN A 72 -9.86 7.66 33.61
CA ASN A 72 -10.20 6.27 33.93
C ASN A 72 -9.26 5.23 33.29
N TYR A 73 -8.32 5.63 32.43
CA TYR A 73 -7.45 4.71 31.68
C TYR A 73 -5.99 4.96 32.05
N ASP A 74 -5.28 3.90 32.42
CA ASP A 74 -3.84 3.93 32.65
C ASP A 74 -3.11 3.42 31.40
N PRO A 75 -2.31 4.27 30.72
CA PRO A 75 -1.62 3.91 29.50
C PRO A 75 -0.51 2.88 29.70
N THR A 76 0.03 2.74 30.93
CA THR A 76 1.11 1.79 31.21
C THR A 76 0.57 0.37 31.33
N THR A 77 -0.49 0.19 32.10
CA THR A 77 -1.18 -1.09 32.27
C THR A 77 -2.19 -1.37 31.15
N ARG A 78 -2.45 -0.38 30.28
CA ARG A 78 -3.49 -0.39 29.23
C ARG A 78 -4.87 -0.81 29.75
N ASN A 79 -5.19 -0.40 30.98
CA ASN A 79 -6.34 -0.88 31.73
C ASN A 79 -7.07 0.25 32.47
N VAL A 80 -8.21 -0.08 33.08
CA VAL A 80 -8.97 0.86 33.90
C VAL A 80 -8.21 1.16 35.18
N LYS A 81 -8.04 2.44 35.51
CA LYS A 81 -7.23 2.93 36.64
C LYS A 81 -7.79 2.55 38.01
N LEU A 82 -9.10 2.34 38.15
CA LEU A 82 -9.75 2.14 39.46
C LEU A 82 -10.47 0.78 39.54
N GLY A 83 -9.96 -0.10 40.41
CA GLY A 83 -10.76 -0.92 41.31
C GLY A 83 -11.70 -1.98 40.72
N PHE A 84 -11.33 -2.67 39.65
CA PHE A 84 -12.06 -3.87 39.22
C PHE A 84 -11.33 -5.13 39.68
N ASP A 85 -11.97 -5.95 40.53
CA ASP A 85 -11.45 -7.25 40.98
C ASP A 85 -11.31 -8.24 39.81
N ASN A 86 -12.14 -8.08 38.77
CA ASN A 86 -12.02 -8.79 37.50
C ASN A 86 -11.76 -7.76 36.39
N LEU A 87 -10.55 -7.77 35.84
CA LEU A 87 -10.20 -6.89 34.74
C LEU A 87 -11.07 -7.21 33.51
N PRO A 88 -11.62 -6.19 32.80
CA PRO A 88 -12.45 -6.41 31.63
C PRO A 88 -11.68 -7.07 30.47
N ILE A 89 -10.36 -6.97 30.48
CA ILE A 89 -9.47 -7.71 29.58
C ILE A 89 -9.12 -9.03 30.29
N SER A 90 -10.03 -10.01 30.13
CA SER A 90 -9.85 -11.37 30.68
C SER A 90 -8.64 -12.10 30.07
N ASP A 91 -8.35 -11.83 28.80
CA ASP A 91 -7.19 -12.37 28.08
C ASP A 91 -6.48 -11.25 27.31
N PRO A 92 -5.24 -10.86 27.70
CA PRO A 92 -4.49 -9.81 27.03
C PRO A 92 -4.12 -10.17 25.58
N THR A 93 -4.09 -11.46 25.23
CA THR A 93 -3.69 -11.94 23.90
C THR A 93 -4.82 -11.91 22.86
N ASN A 94 -6.08 -11.82 23.29
CA ASN A 94 -7.22 -11.78 22.38
C ASN A 94 -7.62 -10.36 21.96
N THR A 95 -6.89 -9.34 22.38
CA THR A 95 -7.20 -7.94 22.03
C THR A 95 -6.90 -7.66 20.54
N LEU A 96 -7.69 -6.79 19.91
CA LEU A 96 -7.49 -6.40 18.51
C LEU A 96 -6.13 -5.73 18.31
N GLU A 97 -5.73 -4.89 19.27
CA GLU A 97 -4.43 -4.22 19.29
C GLU A 97 -3.27 -5.23 19.30
N TYR A 98 -3.36 -6.26 20.14
CA TYR A 98 -2.32 -7.30 20.22
C TYR A 98 -2.23 -8.11 18.92
N LYS A 99 -3.36 -8.51 18.35
CA LYS A 99 -3.39 -9.20 17.04
C LYS A 99 -2.85 -8.33 15.92
N ALA A 100 -3.20 -7.04 15.89
CA ALA A 100 -2.68 -6.10 14.92
C ALA A 100 -1.16 -5.93 15.06
N GLN A 101 -0.66 -5.85 16.30
CA GLN A 101 0.77 -5.81 16.59
C GLN A 101 1.48 -7.08 16.10
N GLN A 102 0.93 -8.27 16.36
CA GLN A 102 1.49 -9.53 15.87
C GLN A 102 1.55 -9.56 14.34
N LEU A 103 0.47 -9.18 13.66
CA LEU A 103 0.42 -9.13 12.20
C LEU A 103 1.42 -8.12 11.62
N ALA A 104 1.60 -6.98 12.28
CA ALA A 104 2.62 -5.99 11.89
C ALA A 104 4.05 -6.54 12.06
N LEU A 105 4.33 -7.23 13.17
CA LEU A 105 5.63 -7.87 13.40
C LEU A 105 5.90 -8.99 12.40
N GLU A 106 4.89 -9.83 12.11
CA GLU A 106 4.99 -10.90 11.13
C GLU A 106 5.24 -10.34 9.72
N THR A 107 4.46 -9.33 9.31
CA THR A 107 4.63 -8.68 8.01
C THR A 107 6.01 -8.04 7.90
N LYS A 108 6.50 -7.39 8.95
CA LYS A 108 7.83 -6.80 8.99
C LYS A 108 8.92 -7.88 8.88
N ALA A 109 8.79 -8.98 9.62
CA ALA A 109 9.72 -10.09 9.54
C ALA A 109 9.72 -10.76 8.15
N GLN A 110 8.55 -10.94 7.53
CA GLN A 110 8.42 -11.44 6.16
C GLN A 110 9.11 -10.50 5.16
N GLN A 111 8.87 -9.19 5.27
CA GLN A 111 9.53 -8.20 4.42
C GLN A 111 11.06 -8.17 4.62
N GLU A 112 11.54 -8.30 5.86
CA GLU A 112 12.97 -8.38 6.15
C GLU A 112 13.59 -9.66 5.60
N ALA A 113 12.90 -10.79 5.70
CA ALA A 113 13.31 -12.05 5.08
C ALA A 113 13.34 -11.93 3.54
N GLU A 114 12.30 -11.36 2.92
CA GLU A 114 12.27 -11.13 1.47
C GLU A 114 13.38 -10.18 0.99
N LYS A 115 13.71 -9.16 1.79
CA LYS A 115 14.84 -8.25 1.52
C LYS A 115 16.18 -8.97 1.69
N ALA A 116 16.35 -9.76 2.74
CA ALA A 116 17.59 -10.50 3.02
C ALA A 116 17.83 -11.63 2.02
N GLU A 117 16.77 -12.19 1.43
CA GLU A 117 16.87 -13.17 0.35
C GLU A 117 17.39 -12.57 -0.97
N ASP A 118 17.69 -11.26 -1.04
CA ASP A 118 18.37 -10.58 -2.15
C ASP A 118 17.87 -11.04 -3.54
N LYS A 119 16.56 -11.31 -3.63
CA LYS A 119 15.86 -11.47 -4.90
C LYS A 119 15.79 -10.07 -5.49
N GLY A 120 16.87 -9.65 -6.14
CA GLY A 120 16.98 -8.37 -6.82
C GLY A 120 15.66 -8.07 -7.52
N LEU A 121 15.12 -6.87 -7.27
CA LEU A 121 13.81 -6.45 -7.75
C LEU A 121 13.63 -6.88 -9.19
N ASP A 122 12.81 -7.90 -9.41
CA ASP A 122 12.70 -8.52 -10.72
C ASP A 122 11.95 -7.55 -11.63
N LEU A 123 12.71 -6.82 -12.44
CA LEU A 123 12.25 -5.84 -13.39
C LEU A 123 11.26 -6.44 -14.42
N PHE A 124 11.23 -7.76 -14.57
CA PHE A 124 10.23 -8.46 -15.38
C PHE A 124 8.88 -8.61 -14.68
N LYS A 125 8.86 -8.69 -13.33
CA LYS A 125 7.62 -8.67 -12.52
C LYS A 125 7.05 -7.26 -12.38
N LEU A 126 7.91 -6.24 -12.44
CA LEU A 126 7.54 -4.82 -12.39
C LEU A 126 7.29 -4.20 -13.77
N GLN A 127 7.06 -5.01 -14.80
CA GLN A 127 6.66 -4.49 -16.11
C GLN A 127 5.24 -3.93 -16.06
N PRO A 128 4.94 -2.84 -16.79
CA PRO A 128 3.59 -2.35 -16.93
C PRO A 128 2.73 -3.48 -17.53
N LYS A 129 1.68 -3.88 -16.80
CA LYS A 129 0.76 -4.90 -17.28
C LYS A 129 0.08 -4.43 -18.57
N LYS A 130 -0.29 -5.38 -19.43
CA LYS A 130 -1.04 -5.11 -20.66
C LYS A 130 -2.30 -4.30 -20.32
N PRO A 131 -2.69 -3.28 -21.12
CA PRO A 131 -3.88 -2.49 -20.84
C PRO A 131 -5.18 -3.30 -20.66
N ASN A 132 -5.30 -4.46 -21.32
CA ASN A 132 -6.47 -5.32 -21.19
C ASN A 132 -6.37 -6.40 -20.08
N TRP A 133 -5.32 -6.40 -19.25
CA TRP A 133 -5.05 -7.51 -18.34
C TRP A 133 -6.21 -7.77 -17.38
N ASP A 134 -6.88 -6.70 -16.95
CA ASP A 134 -8.04 -6.76 -16.08
C ASP A 134 -9.27 -7.29 -16.82
N LEU A 135 -9.51 -6.83 -18.06
CA LEU A 135 -10.57 -7.36 -18.92
C LEU A 135 -10.40 -8.86 -19.16
N LYS A 136 -9.15 -9.32 -19.37
CA LYS A 136 -8.85 -10.74 -19.53
C LYS A 136 -9.19 -11.51 -18.26
N ARG A 137 -8.81 -11.00 -17.08
CA ARG A 137 -9.07 -11.64 -15.79
C ARG A 137 -10.58 -11.78 -15.51
N ASP A 138 -11.33 -10.71 -15.76
CA ASP A 138 -12.78 -10.70 -15.54
C ASP A 138 -13.52 -11.61 -16.53
N LEU A 139 -13.07 -11.64 -17.80
CA LEU A 139 -13.60 -12.56 -18.81
C LEU A 139 -13.29 -14.01 -18.43
N GLU A 140 -12.06 -14.29 -18.04
CA GLU A 140 -11.61 -15.63 -17.65
C GLU A 140 -12.44 -16.16 -16.47
N GLN A 141 -12.73 -15.33 -15.47
CA GLN A 141 -13.63 -15.74 -14.37
C GLN A 141 -15.04 -16.11 -14.85
N LYS A 142 -15.59 -15.38 -15.84
CA LYS A 142 -16.90 -15.68 -16.42
C LYS A 142 -16.89 -16.91 -17.32
N MET A 143 -15.78 -17.18 -18.00
CA MET A 143 -15.65 -18.33 -18.91
C MET A 143 -15.34 -19.64 -18.19
N LYS A 144 -14.76 -19.62 -16.98
CA LYS A 144 -14.40 -20.84 -16.21
C LYS A 144 -15.46 -21.95 -16.23
N SER A 145 -16.73 -21.64 -15.99
CA SER A 145 -17.80 -22.65 -15.98
C SER A 145 -18.12 -23.18 -17.38
N LEU A 146 -18.01 -22.34 -18.40
CA LEU A 146 -18.24 -22.69 -19.79
C LEU A 146 -17.08 -23.51 -20.36
N ASP A 147 -15.85 -23.19 -19.95
CA ASP A 147 -14.64 -23.92 -20.32
C ASP A 147 -14.73 -25.38 -19.85
N VAL A 148 -15.16 -25.63 -18.61
CA VAL A 148 -15.40 -27.00 -18.10
C VAL A 148 -16.45 -27.75 -18.94
N GLN A 149 -17.52 -27.08 -19.36
CA GLN A 149 -18.54 -27.72 -20.20
C GLN A 149 -18.01 -28.01 -21.60
N THR A 150 -17.20 -27.10 -22.13
CA THR A 150 -16.57 -27.20 -23.45
C THR A 150 -15.55 -28.33 -23.47
N GLU A 151 -14.70 -28.45 -22.45
CA GLU A 151 -13.77 -29.57 -22.26
C GLU A 151 -14.51 -30.91 -22.17
N ASN A 152 -15.61 -30.98 -21.41
CA ASN A 152 -16.45 -32.18 -21.34
C ASN A 152 -17.10 -32.53 -22.69
N ALA A 153 -17.57 -31.54 -23.44
CA ALA A 153 -18.14 -31.75 -24.77
C ALA A 153 -17.08 -32.23 -25.77
N ILE A 154 -15.87 -31.64 -25.74
CA ILE A 154 -14.73 -32.09 -26.53
C ILE A 154 -14.39 -33.54 -26.18
N ALA A 155 -14.33 -33.89 -24.88
CA ALA A 155 -14.05 -35.26 -24.44
C ALA A 155 -15.08 -36.27 -24.96
N LYS A 156 -16.39 -35.91 -24.95
CA LYS A 156 -17.45 -36.75 -25.53
C LYS A 156 -17.30 -36.94 -27.03
N LEU A 157 -17.07 -35.87 -27.78
CA LEU A 157 -16.87 -35.94 -29.23
C LEU A 157 -15.65 -36.78 -29.60
N VAL A 158 -14.55 -36.63 -28.86
CA VAL A 158 -13.34 -37.45 -29.06
C VAL A 158 -13.63 -38.92 -28.77
N ARG A 159 -14.36 -39.21 -27.68
CA ARG A 159 -14.75 -40.59 -27.33
C ARG A 159 -15.58 -41.23 -28.44
N GLU A 160 -16.64 -40.56 -28.89
CA GLU A 160 -17.51 -41.05 -29.97
C GLU A 160 -16.72 -41.32 -31.25
N ARG A 161 -15.79 -40.41 -31.59
CA ARG A 161 -14.93 -40.56 -32.77
C ARG A 161 -14.01 -41.77 -32.68
N VAL A 162 -13.40 -42.01 -31.51
CA VAL A 162 -12.50 -43.15 -31.28
C VAL A 162 -13.29 -44.46 -31.28
N GLU A 163 -14.45 -44.49 -30.64
CA GLU A 163 -15.33 -45.67 -30.64
C GLU A 163 -15.81 -46.01 -32.06
N ALA A 164 -16.21 -45.01 -32.86
CA ALA A 164 -16.59 -45.21 -34.26
C ALA A 164 -15.42 -45.74 -35.11
N GLN A 165 -14.21 -45.21 -34.93
CA GLN A 165 -13.02 -45.70 -35.63
C GLN A 165 -12.70 -47.15 -35.24
N LYS A 166 -12.85 -47.51 -33.96
CA LYS A 166 -12.62 -48.87 -33.49
C LYS A 166 -13.66 -49.84 -34.05
N ALA A 167 -14.94 -49.47 -34.05
CA ALA A 167 -16.00 -50.30 -34.63
C ALA A 167 -15.76 -50.59 -36.12
N ILE A 168 -15.32 -49.60 -36.90
CA ILE A 168 -14.98 -49.80 -38.32
C ILE A 168 -13.81 -50.80 -38.45
N GLN A 169 -12.77 -50.68 -37.61
CA GLN A 169 -11.65 -51.62 -37.63
C GLN A 169 -12.05 -53.05 -37.22
N ASP A 170 -12.93 -53.20 -36.23
CA ASP A 170 -13.38 -54.51 -35.76
C ASP A 170 -14.27 -55.21 -36.82
N GLU A 171 -15.07 -54.44 -37.59
CA GLU A 171 -15.87 -54.95 -38.73
C GLU A 171 -15.00 -55.31 -39.95
N ASP A 172 -13.93 -54.55 -40.24
CA ASP A 172 -13.00 -54.86 -41.35
C ASP A 172 -12.12 -56.10 -41.08
N VAL A 173 -11.98 -56.52 -39.81
CA VAL A 173 -11.14 -57.66 -39.37
C VAL A 173 -11.94 -58.95 -39.15
N SER A 174 -13.29 -58.87 -39.10
CA SER A 174 -14.19 -60.03 -38.92
C SER A 174 -14.65 -60.63 -40.25
#